data_AF-A0A4Q9LU63-F1
#
_entry.id   AF-A0A4Q9LU63-F1
#
_cell.length_a   1.000
_cell.length_b   1.000
_cell.length_c   1.000
_cell.angle_alpha   90.00
_cell.angle_beta   90.00
_cell.angle_gamma   90.00
#
_symmetry.space_group_name_H-M   'P 1'
#
loop_
_entity.id
_entity.type
_entity.pdbx_description
1 polymer ?
#
loop_
_entity_poly.entity_id
_entity_poly.type
_entity_poly.pdbx_seq_one_letter_code
_entity_poly.pdbx_strand_id
1 'polypeptide(L)'
;MKMLRLHRIEYYDKAIFFLGDFLCFCFKTKIRPKQKKYLDPIVFKLIENIIKSEPTIVNMFLHRGELPDTHTKNAQLNRIKKYGLKELSIEQIANLLISLVKSYGGLFHRELAYQLHDALFIEPDYEDFGYFEYYMRFAFTETERKLFRELKSMWIHLSEWKHTVLTDLIFANLDMYFPECLYFNKHNINTQIKLINYFNDFNFNDVPIVLIKKATFMFEKIMAKRK
;
A
#
# COMPACT_ATOMS: atom_id res chain seq x y z
N MET A 1 -20.74 -16.08 -12.03
CA MET A 1 -19.47 -15.44 -12.48
C MET A 1 -18.58 -14.80 -11.39
N LYS A 2 -18.86 -14.90 -10.09
CA LYS A 2 -17.97 -14.35 -9.02
C LYS A 2 -16.83 -15.31 -8.58
N MET A 3 -17.03 -16.63 -8.63
CA MET A 3 -16.03 -17.62 -8.20
C MET A 3 -14.78 -17.69 -9.10
N LEU A 4 -14.92 -17.49 -10.42
CA LEU A 4 -13.79 -17.52 -11.36
C LEU A 4 -12.80 -16.35 -11.19
N ARG A 5 -13.26 -15.19 -10.68
CA ARG A 5 -12.38 -14.05 -10.38
C ARG A 5 -11.55 -14.29 -9.11
N LEU A 6 -12.17 -14.77 -8.04
CA LEU A 6 -11.45 -15.09 -6.78
C LEU A 6 -10.39 -16.18 -7.01
N HIS A 7 -10.73 -17.22 -7.76
CA HIS A 7 -9.81 -18.33 -8.01
C HIS A 7 -8.61 -17.93 -8.88
N ARG A 8 -8.80 -17.02 -9.85
CA ARG A 8 -7.70 -16.42 -10.64
C ARG A 8 -6.83 -15.49 -9.82
N ILE A 9 -7.42 -14.66 -8.95
CA ILE A 9 -6.68 -13.76 -8.05
C ILE A 9 -5.83 -14.59 -7.08
N GLU A 10 -6.39 -15.63 -6.46
CA GLU A 10 -5.63 -16.52 -5.57
C GLU A 10 -4.50 -17.26 -6.28
N TYR A 11 -4.72 -17.73 -7.51
CA TYR A 11 -3.69 -18.41 -8.28
C TYR A 11 -2.57 -17.45 -8.72
N TYR A 12 -2.93 -16.24 -9.12
CA TYR A 12 -1.99 -15.18 -9.48
C TYR A 12 -1.17 -14.72 -8.28
N ASP A 13 -1.80 -14.52 -7.12
CA ASP A 13 -1.12 -14.20 -5.87
C ASP A 13 -0.11 -15.28 -5.50
N LYS A 14 -0.51 -16.57 -5.55
CA LYS A 14 0.41 -17.69 -5.28
C LYS A 14 1.60 -17.73 -6.23
N ALA A 15 1.39 -17.45 -7.51
CA ALA A 15 2.46 -17.41 -8.51
C ALA A 15 3.42 -16.23 -8.29
N ILE A 16 2.90 -15.04 -7.95
CA ILE A 16 3.71 -13.86 -7.61
C ILE A 16 4.49 -14.10 -6.32
N PHE A 17 3.87 -14.67 -5.29
CA PHE A 17 4.57 -14.98 -4.04
C PHE A 17 5.67 -16.01 -4.24
N PHE A 18 5.42 -17.07 -5.00
CA PHE A 18 6.45 -18.04 -5.37
C PHE A 18 7.60 -17.39 -6.13
N LEU A 19 7.30 -16.52 -7.11
CA LEU A 19 8.30 -15.79 -7.87
C LEU A 19 9.10 -14.84 -6.97
N GLY A 20 8.43 -14.15 -6.05
CA GLY A 20 9.02 -13.30 -5.03
C GLY A 20 9.96 -14.08 -4.11
N ASP A 21 9.49 -15.17 -3.49
CA ASP A 21 10.31 -16.00 -2.61
C ASP A 21 11.51 -16.63 -3.34
N PHE A 22 11.31 -17.03 -4.59
CA PHE A 22 12.36 -17.59 -5.43
C PHE A 22 13.43 -16.54 -5.77
N LEU A 23 13.01 -15.33 -6.17
CA LEU A 23 13.93 -14.22 -6.43
C LEU A 23 14.58 -13.73 -5.14
N CYS A 24 13.88 -13.75 -4.01
CA CYS A 24 14.42 -13.45 -2.68
C CYS A 24 15.60 -14.38 -2.35
N PHE A 25 15.38 -15.68 -2.54
CA PHE A 25 16.42 -16.71 -2.39
C PHE A 25 17.59 -16.47 -3.35
N CYS A 26 17.31 -16.16 -4.61
CA CYS A 26 18.32 -15.96 -5.64
C CYS A 26 19.18 -14.70 -5.41
N PHE A 27 18.56 -13.60 -4.99
CA PHE A 27 19.22 -12.31 -4.76
C PHE A 27 19.73 -12.14 -3.33
N LYS A 28 19.57 -13.16 -2.46
CA LYS A 28 19.91 -13.09 -1.03
C LYS A 28 19.28 -11.88 -0.32
N THR A 29 18.12 -11.41 -0.78
CA THR A 29 17.44 -10.28 -0.13
C THR A 29 16.92 -10.74 1.24
N LYS A 30 16.99 -9.86 2.24
CA LYS A 30 16.65 -10.22 3.63
C LYS A 30 15.15 -10.15 3.93
N ILE A 31 14.32 -9.71 2.98
CA ILE A 31 12.88 -9.53 3.20
C ILE A 31 12.10 -10.66 2.53
N ARG A 32 11.52 -11.51 3.37
CA ARG A 32 10.38 -12.32 2.96
C ARG A 32 9.10 -11.48 3.11
N PRO A 33 8.12 -11.61 2.20
CA PRO A 33 6.81 -11.01 2.41
C PRO A 33 6.29 -11.46 3.78
N LYS A 34 6.07 -10.50 4.68
CA LYS A 34 5.65 -10.81 6.03
C LYS A 34 4.19 -11.20 6.07
N GLN A 35 3.87 -11.98 7.10
CA GLN A 35 2.56 -12.58 7.32
C GLN A 35 1.44 -11.55 7.13
N LYS A 36 0.40 -11.97 6.39
CA LYS A 36 -0.78 -11.17 6.10
C LYS A 36 -1.34 -10.57 7.39
N LYS A 37 -1.28 -9.25 7.53
CA LYS A 37 -2.14 -8.53 8.49
C LYS A 37 -3.55 -8.46 7.91
N TYR A 38 -4.55 -8.55 8.76
CA TYR A 38 -5.94 -8.41 8.35
C TYR A 38 -6.27 -6.92 8.18
N LEU A 39 -6.54 -6.51 6.93
CA LEU A 39 -7.18 -5.23 6.64
C LEU A 39 -8.69 -5.44 6.61
N ASP A 40 -9.44 -4.72 7.44
CA ASP A 40 -10.90 -4.82 7.42
C ASP A 40 -11.44 -4.34 6.06
N PRO A 41 -12.21 -5.17 5.31
CA PRO A 41 -12.77 -4.78 4.02
C PRO A 41 -13.63 -3.52 4.05
N ILE A 42 -14.11 -3.10 5.23
CA ILE A 42 -14.85 -1.84 5.38
C ILE A 42 -14.05 -0.64 4.90
N VAL A 43 -12.71 -0.68 5.00
CA VAL A 43 -11.80 0.40 4.58
C VAL A 43 -12.10 0.84 3.15
N PHE A 44 -12.32 -0.09 2.22
CA PHE A 44 -12.62 0.23 0.83
C PHE A 44 -13.97 0.94 0.67
N LYS A 45 -14.98 0.59 1.48
CA LYS A 45 -16.27 1.27 1.46
C LYS A 45 -16.19 2.67 2.07
N LEU A 46 -15.32 2.88 3.07
CA LEU A 46 -15.06 4.21 3.62
C LEU A 46 -14.45 5.13 2.55
N ILE A 47 -13.44 4.63 1.82
CA ILE A 47 -12.81 5.37 0.71
C ILE A 47 -13.85 5.75 -0.35
N GLU A 48 -14.67 4.78 -0.79
CA GLU A 48 -15.72 5.03 -1.78
C GLU A 48 -16.73 6.10 -1.30
N ASN A 49 -17.08 6.08 -0.01
CA ASN A 49 -18.00 7.05 0.56
C ASN A 49 -17.41 8.47 0.60
N ILE A 50 -16.12 8.59 0.91
CA ILE A 50 -15.39 9.87 0.92
C ILE A 50 -15.30 10.45 -0.50
N ILE A 51 -15.03 9.63 -1.51
CA ILE A 51 -15.03 10.07 -2.91
C ILE A 51 -16.41 10.62 -3.32
N LYS A 52 -17.50 10.07 -2.80
CA LYS A 52 -18.87 10.52 -3.12
C LYS A 52 -19.37 11.66 -2.23
N SER A 53 -18.56 12.16 -1.31
CA SER A 53 -19.00 13.14 -0.32
C SER A 53 -18.87 14.58 -0.81
N GLU A 54 -19.12 15.56 0.06
CA GLU A 54 -19.01 16.97 -0.30
C GLU A 54 -17.54 17.44 -0.33
N PRO A 55 -17.20 18.45 -1.16
CA PRO A 55 -15.86 19.05 -1.25
C PRO A 55 -15.24 19.52 0.07
N THR A 56 -16.07 19.86 1.05
CA THR A 56 -15.65 20.35 2.37
C THR A 56 -14.80 19.34 3.13
N ILE A 57 -14.91 18.04 2.82
CA ILE A 57 -14.15 16.97 3.48
C ILE A 57 -12.63 17.10 3.28
N VAL A 58 -12.17 17.77 2.22
CA VAL A 58 -10.74 18.00 1.94
C VAL A 58 -10.05 18.66 3.14
N ASN A 59 -10.75 19.58 3.82
CA ASN A 59 -10.21 20.29 4.98
C ASN A 59 -9.90 19.35 6.15
N MET A 60 -10.66 18.27 6.33
CA MET A 60 -10.40 17.27 7.38
C MET A 60 -9.07 16.56 7.18
N PHE A 61 -8.68 16.32 5.93
CA PHE A 61 -7.42 15.66 5.61
C PHE A 61 -6.22 16.60 5.67
N LEU A 62 -6.42 17.91 5.51
CA LEU A 62 -5.39 18.93 5.66
C LEU A 62 -5.19 19.37 7.12
N HIS A 63 -6.28 19.45 7.88
CA HIS A 63 -6.31 19.95 9.25
C HIS A 63 -6.97 18.90 10.15
N ARG A 64 -6.20 17.84 10.43
CA ARG A 64 -6.70 16.68 11.16
C ARG A 64 -6.97 17.02 12.62
N GLY A 65 -8.18 16.67 13.07
CA GLY A 65 -8.55 16.62 14.47
C GLY A 65 -8.07 15.36 15.17
N GLU A 66 -8.55 15.14 16.39
CA GLU A 66 -8.21 13.95 17.18
C GLU A 66 -8.80 12.67 16.55
N LEU A 67 -7.99 11.62 16.47
CA LEU A 67 -8.41 10.33 15.93
C LEU A 67 -9.19 9.53 17.00
N PRO A 68 -10.20 8.74 16.59
CA PRO A 68 -10.97 7.94 17.54
C PRO A 68 -10.07 6.93 18.24
N ASP A 69 -10.22 6.84 19.56
CA ASP A 69 -9.60 5.81 20.38
C ASP A 69 -10.14 4.41 20.04
N THR A 70 -9.56 3.37 20.65
CA THR A 70 -9.93 1.98 20.37
C THR A 70 -11.41 1.69 20.69
N HIS A 71 -11.95 2.29 21.75
CA HIS A 71 -13.35 2.10 22.15
C HIS A 71 -14.31 2.71 21.11
N THR A 72 -14.06 3.96 20.74
CA THR A 72 -14.84 4.72 19.75
C THR A 72 -14.78 4.07 18.38
N LYS A 73 -13.58 3.63 17.95
CA LYS A 73 -13.39 2.88 16.71
C LYS A 73 -14.26 1.62 16.68
N ASN A 74 -14.25 0.83 17.75
CA ASN A 74 -15.07 -0.39 17.82
C ASN A 74 -16.57 -0.07 17.83
N ALA A 75 -16.99 0.98 18.53
CA ALA A 75 -18.38 1.43 18.53
C ALA A 75 -18.84 1.86 17.12
N GLN A 76 -18.02 2.61 16.39
CA GLN A 76 -18.30 3.01 15.00
C GLN A 76 -18.38 1.80 14.07
N LEU A 77 -17.45 0.86 14.16
CA LEU A 77 -17.50 -0.39 13.38
C LEU A 77 -18.77 -1.20 13.66
N ASN A 78 -19.20 -1.28 14.93
CA ASN A 78 -20.43 -1.97 15.31
C ASN A 78 -21.68 -1.25 14.77
N ARG A 79 -21.70 0.09 14.79
CA ARG A 79 -22.78 0.88 14.17
C ARG A 79 -22.86 0.62 12.67
N ILE A 80 -21.72 0.64 11.97
CA ILE A 80 -21.68 0.34 10.53
C ILE A 80 -22.20 -1.06 10.24
N LYS A 81 -21.79 -2.06 11.03
CA LYS A 81 -22.27 -3.45 10.86
C LYS A 81 -23.78 -3.57 11.05
N LYS A 82 -24.36 -2.83 12.00
CA LYS A 82 -25.78 -2.94 12.36
C LYS A 82 -26.69 -2.10 11.46
N TYR A 83 -26.23 -0.93 11.02
CA TYR A 83 -27.10 0.10 10.40
C TYR A 83 -26.56 0.66 9.08
N GLY A 84 -25.33 0.33 8.70
CA GLY A 84 -24.66 0.85 7.51
C GLY A 84 -23.90 2.16 7.75
N LEU A 85 -23.27 2.67 6.68
CA LEU A 85 -22.39 3.86 6.74
C LEU A 85 -23.15 5.17 6.96
N LYS A 86 -24.44 5.22 6.60
CA LYS A 86 -25.30 6.40 6.67
C LYS A 86 -25.48 6.97 8.09
N GLU A 87 -25.20 6.18 9.12
CA GLU A 87 -25.32 6.59 10.53
C GLU A 87 -24.08 7.31 11.07
N LEU A 88 -23.03 7.42 10.25
CA LEU A 88 -21.82 8.17 10.60
C LEU A 88 -21.76 9.45 9.78
N SER A 89 -21.34 10.55 10.41
CA SER A 89 -20.99 11.75 9.66
C SER A 89 -19.78 11.47 8.76
N ILE A 90 -19.64 12.26 7.71
CA ILE A 90 -18.49 12.08 6.81
C ILE A 90 -17.15 12.31 7.53
N GLU A 91 -17.10 13.20 8.54
CA GLU A 91 -15.90 13.37 9.36
C GLU A 91 -15.59 12.12 10.18
N GLN A 92 -16.63 11.47 10.73
CA GLN A 92 -16.47 10.21 11.46
C GLN A 92 -15.95 9.10 10.53
N ILE A 93 -16.45 9.05 9.29
CA ILE A 93 -15.97 8.11 8.26
C ILE A 93 -14.50 8.36 7.92
N ALA A 94 -14.10 9.62 7.70
CA ALA A 94 -12.72 9.99 7.40
C ALA A 94 -11.77 9.66 8.56
N ASN A 95 -12.12 10.02 9.80
CA ASN A 95 -11.31 9.71 10.97
C ASN A 95 -11.21 8.20 11.23
N LEU A 96 -12.30 7.46 11.01
CA LEU A 96 -12.29 6.00 11.10
C LEU A 96 -11.37 5.38 10.04
N LEU A 97 -11.41 5.86 8.79
CA LEU A 97 -10.51 5.40 7.73
C LEU A 97 -9.03 5.59 8.15
N ILE A 98 -8.67 6.79 8.60
CA ILE A 98 -7.31 7.10 9.05
C ILE A 98 -6.90 6.15 10.19
N SER A 99 -7.75 5.99 11.20
CA SER A 99 -7.48 5.14 12.37
C SER A 99 -7.31 3.67 12.00
N LEU A 100 -8.12 3.15 11.07
CA LEU A 100 -8.01 1.76 10.59
C LEU A 100 -6.73 1.52 9.80
N VAL A 101 -6.36 2.42 8.88
CA VAL A 101 -5.11 2.31 8.11
C VAL A 101 -3.89 2.39 9.04
N LYS A 102 -3.92 3.27 10.04
CA LYS A 102 -2.85 3.32 11.05
C LYS A 102 -2.80 2.07 11.91
N SER A 103 -3.95 1.55 12.34
CA SER A 103 -4.04 0.29 13.12
C SER A 103 -3.54 -0.93 12.33
N TYR A 104 -3.64 -0.89 11.01
CA TYR A 104 -3.06 -1.90 10.11
C TYR A 104 -1.52 -1.88 10.10
N GLY A 105 -0.90 -0.83 10.66
CA GLY A 105 0.55 -0.59 10.59
C GLY A 105 0.95 0.22 9.35
N GLY A 106 -0.03 0.95 8.78
CA GLY A 106 0.13 1.77 7.58
C GLY A 106 0.31 0.94 6.31
N LEU A 107 0.48 1.65 5.19
CA LEU A 107 0.76 1.04 3.89
C LEU A 107 2.15 0.43 3.81
N PHE A 108 3.10 1.03 4.52
CA PHE A 108 4.49 0.64 4.52
C PHE A 108 4.89 0.17 5.90
N HIS A 109 4.80 -1.14 6.10
CA HIS A 109 5.28 -1.74 7.33
C HIS A 109 6.77 -1.43 7.51
N ARG A 110 7.14 -1.15 8.76
CA ARG A 110 8.46 -0.64 9.16
C ARG A 110 9.62 -1.35 8.47
N GLU A 111 9.56 -2.67 8.37
CA GLU A 111 10.65 -3.51 7.85
C GLU A 111 10.82 -3.40 6.33
N LEU A 112 9.74 -3.12 5.61
CA LEU A 112 9.78 -2.86 4.17
C LEU A 112 10.13 -1.40 3.87
N ALA A 113 9.64 -0.47 4.71
CA ALA A 113 9.93 0.95 4.60
C ALA A 113 11.45 1.24 4.62
N TYR A 114 12.19 0.58 5.53
CA TYR A 114 13.65 0.70 5.60
C TYR A 114 14.36 0.27 4.32
N GLN A 115 13.92 -0.85 3.75
CA GLN A 115 14.59 -1.47 2.62
C GLN A 115 14.24 -0.78 1.31
N LEU A 116 13.02 -0.25 1.19
CA LEU A 116 12.63 0.65 0.11
C LEU A 116 13.39 1.97 0.17
N HIS A 117 13.59 2.52 1.38
CA HIS A 117 14.42 3.70 1.58
C HIS A 117 15.84 3.45 1.05
N ASP A 118 16.50 2.39 1.50
CA ASP A 118 17.87 2.09 1.07
C ASP A 118 17.94 1.81 -0.43
N ALA A 119 16.96 1.08 -0.97
CA ALA A 119 16.88 0.75 -2.38
C ALA A 119 16.65 1.96 -3.31
N LEU A 120 16.10 3.07 -2.81
CA LEU A 120 15.96 4.31 -3.60
C LEU A 120 17.32 4.96 -3.94
N PHE A 121 18.37 4.65 -3.17
CA PHE A 121 19.70 5.26 -3.32
C PHE A 121 20.74 4.31 -3.89
N ILE A 122 20.36 3.06 -4.16
CA ILE A 122 21.22 2.10 -4.84
C ILE A 122 21.01 2.29 -6.34
N GLU A 123 22.04 2.77 -7.05
CA GLU A 123 22.00 2.82 -8.51
C GLU A 123 21.86 1.40 -9.07
N PRO A 124 20.93 1.15 -10.00
CA PRO A 124 20.83 -0.14 -10.65
C PRO A 124 22.06 -0.37 -11.51
N ASP A 125 22.86 -1.39 -11.20
CA ASP A 125 23.86 -1.90 -12.14
C ASP A 125 23.13 -2.45 -13.38
N TYR A 126 23.69 -2.22 -14.57
CA TYR A 126 23.05 -2.54 -15.87
C TYR A 126 22.61 -4.02 -16.03
N GLU A 127 23.10 -4.94 -15.20
CA GLU A 127 22.74 -6.37 -15.20
C GLU A 127 21.82 -6.80 -14.04
N ASP A 128 21.62 -5.92 -13.06
CA ASP A 128 20.85 -6.18 -11.85
C ASP A 128 19.59 -5.32 -11.77
N PHE A 129 18.48 -6.02 -11.68
CA PHE A 129 17.18 -5.46 -11.41
C PHE A 129 17.24 -4.64 -10.11
N GLY A 130 16.86 -3.37 -10.16
CA GLY A 130 16.89 -2.48 -9.01
C GLY A 130 16.09 -3.09 -7.85
N TYR A 131 16.74 -3.26 -6.69
CA TYR A 131 16.11 -3.75 -5.46
C TYR A 131 14.79 -3.03 -5.14
N PHE A 132 14.69 -1.77 -5.57
CA PHE A 132 13.49 -0.97 -5.44
C PHE A 132 12.30 -1.60 -6.18
N GLU A 133 12.41 -1.83 -7.49
CA GLU A 133 11.34 -2.45 -8.29
C GLU A 133 10.97 -3.85 -7.80
N TYR A 134 11.93 -4.57 -7.21
CA TYR A 134 11.68 -5.86 -6.57
C TYR A 134 10.75 -5.75 -5.38
N TYR A 135 11.10 -4.89 -4.43
CA TYR A 135 10.28 -4.66 -3.26
C TYR A 135 8.90 -4.12 -3.62
N MET A 136 8.81 -3.20 -4.59
CA MET A 136 7.55 -2.69 -5.13
C MET A 136 6.60 -3.79 -5.62
N ARG A 137 7.10 -4.83 -6.29
CA ARG A 137 6.26 -5.87 -6.91
C ARG A 137 5.90 -6.99 -5.95
N PHE A 138 6.87 -7.43 -5.16
CA PHE A 138 6.80 -8.70 -4.46
C PHE A 138 6.65 -8.57 -2.95
N ALA A 139 6.95 -7.41 -2.36
CA ALA A 139 6.88 -7.24 -0.91
C ALA A 139 5.49 -6.84 -0.40
N PHE A 140 4.57 -6.47 -1.30
CA PHE A 140 3.19 -6.13 -0.98
C PHE A 140 2.23 -7.25 -1.39
N THR A 141 1.21 -7.47 -0.58
CA THR A 141 0.04 -8.30 -0.89
C THR A 141 -0.89 -7.56 -1.87
N GLU A 142 -1.77 -8.31 -2.55
CA GLU A 142 -2.79 -7.67 -3.43
C GLU A 142 -3.74 -6.75 -2.66
N THR A 143 -3.99 -7.04 -1.38
CA THR A 143 -4.82 -6.19 -0.53
C THR A 143 -4.14 -4.84 -0.26
N GLU A 144 -2.84 -4.83 0.01
CA GLU A 144 -2.04 -3.61 0.19
C GLU A 144 -1.95 -2.81 -1.11
N ARG A 145 -1.67 -3.49 -2.24
CA ARG A 145 -1.65 -2.85 -3.56
C ARG A 145 -3.00 -2.23 -3.91
N LYS A 146 -4.10 -2.93 -3.62
CA LYS A 146 -5.44 -2.38 -3.79
C LYS A 146 -5.67 -1.17 -2.88
N LEU A 147 -5.34 -1.26 -1.59
CA LEU A 147 -5.48 -0.14 -0.66
C LEU A 147 -4.72 1.09 -1.15
N PHE A 148 -3.52 0.90 -1.68
CA PHE A 148 -2.72 1.97 -2.26
C PHE A 148 -3.45 2.66 -3.44
N ARG A 149 -3.93 1.88 -4.41
CA ARG A 149 -4.65 2.42 -5.59
C ARG A 149 -5.91 3.21 -5.19
N GLU A 150 -6.66 2.70 -4.23
CA GLU A 150 -7.92 3.31 -3.78
C GLU A 150 -7.67 4.61 -3.00
N LEU A 151 -6.67 4.63 -2.11
CA LEU A 151 -6.26 5.86 -1.40
C LEU A 151 -5.73 6.91 -2.37
N LYS A 152 -4.91 6.52 -3.36
CA LYS A 152 -4.44 7.45 -4.41
C LYS A 152 -5.62 8.07 -5.18
N SER A 153 -6.57 7.25 -5.62
CA SER A 153 -7.76 7.73 -6.33
C SER A 153 -8.54 8.73 -5.50
N MET A 154 -8.67 8.48 -4.19
CA MET A 154 -9.32 9.40 -3.27
C MET A 154 -8.56 10.73 -3.18
N TRP A 155 -7.23 10.72 -3.05
CA TRP A 155 -6.45 11.96 -2.97
C TRP A 155 -6.49 12.79 -4.24
N ILE A 156 -6.45 12.15 -5.42
CA ILE A 156 -6.61 12.84 -6.71
C ILE A 156 -7.96 13.54 -6.74
N HIS A 157 -9.02 12.82 -6.41
CA HIS A 157 -10.37 13.38 -6.41
C HIS A 157 -10.51 14.57 -5.45
N LEU A 158 -10.00 14.43 -4.23
CA LEU A 158 -9.99 15.50 -3.24
C LEU A 158 -9.15 16.71 -3.69
N SER A 159 -8.07 16.48 -4.44
CA SER A 159 -7.20 17.56 -4.94
C SER A 159 -7.88 18.42 -6.01
N GLU A 160 -8.73 17.80 -6.84
CA GLU A 160 -9.51 18.48 -7.89
C GLU A 160 -10.50 19.49 -7.28
N TRP A 161 -11.07 19.17 -6.12
CA TRP A 161 -12.11 19.98 -5.48
C TRP A 161 -11.63 21.31 -4.87
N LYS A 162 -10.40 21.37 -4.36
CA LYS A 162 -9.88 22.58 -3.70
C LYS A 162 -8.75 23.26 -4.48
N HIS A 163 -8.49 22.84 -5.73
CA HIS A 163 -7.29 23.22 -6.49
C HIS A 163 -6.00 23.09 -5.67
N THR A 164 -5.98 22.15 -4.73
CA THR A 164 -4.81 21.85 -3.88
C THR A 164 -3.89 20.90 -4.61
N VAL A 165 -2.59 20.96 -4.33
CA VAL A 165 -1.64 20.02 -4.93
C VAL A 165 -1.87 18.64 -4.31
N LEU A 166 -1.97 17.58 -5.13
CA LEU A 166 -2.07 16.18 -4.67
C LEU A 166 -1.03 15.85 -3.58
N THR A 167 0.18 16.37 -3.75
CA THR A 167 1.28 16.22 -2.82
C THR A 167 0.95 16.76 -1.43
N ASP A 168 0.22 17.87 -1.31
CA ASP A 168 -0.16 18.49 -0.03
C ASP A 168 -1.09 17.59 0.78
N LEU A 169 -2.06 16.95 0.12
CA LEU A 169 -2.96 15.99 0.77
C LEU A 169 -2.21 14.75 1.25
N ILE A 170 -1.31 14.24 0.42
CA ILE A 170 -0.43 13.12 0.78
C ILE A 170 0.45 13.49 1.97
N PHE A 171 1.06 14.69 1.96
CA PHE A 171 1.89 15.20 3.04
C PHE A 171 1.15 15.28 4.35
N ALA A 172 -0.02 15.89 4.29
CA ALA A 172 -0.87 16.05 5.45
C ALA A 172 -1.28 14.71 6.05
N ASN A 173 -1.08 13.57 5.35
CA ASN A 173 -1.47 12.22 5.75
C ASN A 173 -0.32 11.18 5.73
N LEU A 174 0.94 11.61 5.75
CA LEU A 174 2.12 10.73 5.68
C LEU A 174 2.18 9.63 6.75
N ASP A 175 1.72 9.91 7.95
CA ASP A 175 1.65 8.96 9.06
C ASP A 175 0.65 7.82 8.84
N MET A 176 -0.26 7.93 7.87
CA MET A 176 -1.06 6.79 7.40
C MET A 176 -0.24 5.82 6.56
N TYR A 177 0.75 6.35 5.83
CA TYR A 177 1.63 5.54 4.99
C TYR A 177 2.71 4.87 5.83
N PHE A 178 3.36 5.63 6.73
CA PHE A 178 4.56 5.20 7.46
C PHE A 178 4.46 5.39 8.99
N PRO A 179 3.46 4.82 9.69
CA PRO A 179 3.18 5.14 11.09
C PRO A 179 4.33 4.81 12.07
N GLU A 180 5.22 3.88 11.73
CA GLU A 180 6.29 3.39 12.63
C GLU A 180 7.72 3.55 12.05
N CYS A 181 7.90 4.29 10.94
CA CYS A 181 9.21 4.39 10.30
C CYS A 181 9.97 5.67 10.69
N LEU A 182 11.03 5.51 11.49
CA LEU A 182 11.85 6.62 11.98
C LEU A 182 12.56 7.42 10.87
N TYR A 183 12.92 6.79 9.74
CA TYR A 183 13.52 7.50 8.60
C TYR A 183 12.49 8.32 7.81
N PHE A 184 11.19 8.07 7.99
CA PHE A 184 10.13 8.80 7.33
C PHE A 184 9.46 9.75 8.32
N ASN A 185 10.25 10.74 8.77
CA ASN A 185 9.81 11.85 9.59
C ASN A 185 9.77 13.17 8.77
N LYS A 186 9.29 14.27 9.35
CA LYS A 186 9.15 15.56 8.66
C LYS A 186 10.46 16.10 8.07
N HIS A 187 11.63 15.68 8.56
CA HIS A 187 12.94 16.12 8.06
C HIS A 187 13.41 15.38 6.80
N ASN A 188 12.85 14.20 6.51
CA ASN A 188 13.19 13.38 5.34
C ASN A 188 12.07 13.40 4.29
N ILE A 189 11.40 14.54 4.18
CA ILE A 189 10.20 14.73 3.37
C ILE A 189 10.43 14.44 1.89
N ASN A 190 11.60 14.82 1.35
CA ASN A 190 11.95 14.61 -0.06
C ASN A 190 12.03 13.12 -0.45
N THR A 191 12.54 12.26 0.44
CA THR A 191 12.61 10.82 0.18
C THR A 191 11.21 10.19 0.21
N GLN A 192 10.32 10.68 1.08
CA GLN A 192 8.92 10.23 1.15
C GLN A 192 8.14 10.61 -0.10
N ILE A 193 8.31 11.83 -0.59
CA ILE A 193 7.72 12.28 -1.85
C ILE A 193 8.18 11.39 -2.99
N LYS A 194 9.50 11.17 -3.11
CA LYS A 194 10.06 10.31 -4.15
C LYS A 194 9.44 8.92 -4.08
N LEU A 195 9.40 8.32 -2.90
CA LEU A 195 8.80 7.01 -2.71
C LEU A 195 7.32 7.01 -3.11
N ILE A 196 6.52 7.95 -2.62
CA ILE A 196 5.08 7.98 -2.92
C ILE A 196 4.83 8.29 -4.40
N ASN A 197 5.60 9.16 -5.03
CA ASN A 197 5.53 9.42 -6.47
C ASN A 197 5.88 8.17 -7.27
N TYR A 198 6.96 7.47 -6.90
CA TYR A 198 7.31 6.20 -7.52
C TYR A 198 6.17 5.19 -7.37
N PHE A 199 5.62 5.02 -6.18
CA PHE A 199 4.47 4.14 -5.96
C PHE A 199 3.25 4.54 -6.79
N ASN A 200 2.99 5.84 -6.89
CA ASN A 200 1.89 6.37 -7.67
C ASN A 200 2.05 6.04 -9.15
N ASP A 201 3.25 6.16 -9.70
CA ASP A 201 3.53 5.92 -11.12
C ASP A 201 3.80 4.44 -11.42
N PHE A 202 3.98 3.62 -10.38
CA PHE A 202 4.30 2.21 -10.52
C PHE A 202 3.10 1.39 -11.01
N ASN A 203 3.25 0.78 -12.18
CA ASN A 203 2.30 -0.23 -12.65
C ASN A 203 2.53 -1.56 -11.91
N PHE A 204 1.69 -1.81 -10.91
CA PHE A 204 1.68 -3.05 -10.12
C PHE A 204 1.17 -4.28 -10.87
N ASN A 205 0.53 -4.14 -12.04
CA ASN A 205 -0.17 -5.24 -12.69
C ASN A 205 0.77 -6.14 -13.52
N ASP A 206 1.85 -5.60 -14.08
CA ASP A 206 2.71 -6.32 -15.02
C ASP A 206 4.06 -6.66 -14.42
N VAL A 207 4.42 -7.94 -14.33
CA VAL A 207 5.78 -8.35 -13.97
C VAL A 207 6.68 -8.19 -15.22
N PRO A 208 7.79 -7.42 -15.16
CA PRO A 208 8.69 -7.23 -16.29
C PRO A 208 9.17 -8.57 -16.86
N ILE A 209 9.16 -8.71 -18.19
CA ILE A 209 9.56 -9.96 -18.85
C ILE A 209 11.01 -10.36 -18.51
N VAL A 210 11.87 -9.38 -18.24
CA VAL A 210 13.26 -9.57 -17.81
C VAL A 210 13.31 -10.31 -16.46
N LEU A 211 12.42 -9.99 -15.53
CA LEU A 211 12.33 -10.70 -14.25
C LEU A 211 11.84 -12.13 -14.41
N ILE A 212 10.84 -12.34 -15.26
CA ILE A 212 10.33 -13.67 -15.58
C ILE A 212 11.46 -14.52 -16.16
N LYS A 213 12.21 -14.00 -17.14
CA LYS A 213 13.36 -14.69 -17.74
C LYS A 213 14.46 -14.99 -16.71
N LYS A 214 14.81 -14.02 -15.85
CA LYS A 214 15.85 -14.19 -14.81
C LYS A 214 15.44 -15.24 -13.78
N ALA A 215 14.16 -15.26 -13.37
CA ALA A 215 13.63 -16.30 -12.49
C ALA A 215 13.66 -17.69 -13.15
N THR A 216 13.20 -17.81 -14.39
CA THR A 216 13.20 -19.09 -15.14
C THR A 216 14.62 -19.63 -15.29
N PHE A 217 15.58 -18.79 -15.69
CA PHE A 217 16.98 -19.20 -15.84
C PHE A 217 17.60 -19.70 -14.53
N MET A 218 17.35 -18.99 -13.42
CA MET A 218 17.87 -19.42 -12.12
C MET A 218 17.21 -20.71 -11.64
N PHE A 219 15.92 -20.91 -11.95
CA PHE A 219 15.19 -22.13 -11.60
C PHE A 219 15.78 -23.34 -12.35
N GLU A 220 16.00 -23.20 -13.66
CA GLU A 220 16.64 -24.22 -14.50
C GLU A 220 18.04 -24.59 -13.98
N LYS A 221 18.85 -23.60 -13.59
CA LYS A 221 20.19 -23.80 -13.04
C LYS A 221 20.18 -24.58 -11.71
N ILE A 222 19.20 -24.35 -10.85
CA ILE A 222 19.05 -25.08 -9.58
C ILE A 222 18.60 -26.52 -9.84
N MET A 223 17.64 -26.72 -10.75
CA MET A 223 17.15 -28.05 -11.11
C MET A 223 18.23 -28.90 -11.80
N ALA A 224 19.08 -28.28 -12.62
CA ALA A 224 20.21 -28.95 -13.26
C ALA A 224 21.28 -29.44 -12.25
N LYS A 225 21.46 -28.75 -11.12
CA LYS A 225 22.39 -29.14 -10.05
C LYS A 225 21.88 -30.26 -9.13
N ARG A 226 20.59 -30.63 -9.24
CA ARG A 226 19.95 -31.69 -8.44
C ARG A 226 19.82 -33.02 -9.20
N LYS A 227 20.20 -33.05 -10.48
CA LYS A 227 20.39 -34.26 -11.28
C LYS A 227 21.83 -34.74 -11.13
#